data_AF-W0Q8T9-F1
#
_entry.id   AF-W0Q8T9-F1
#
_cell.length_a   1.000
_cell.length_b   1.000
_cell.length_c   1.000
_cell.angle_alpha   90.00
_cell.angle_beta   90.00
_cell.angle_gamma   90.00
#
_symmetry.space_group_name_H-M   'P 1'
#
loop_
_entity.id
_entity.type
_entity.pdbx_description
1 polymer ?
#
loop_
_entity_poly.entity_id
_entity_poly.type
_entity_poly.pdbx_seq_one_letter_code
_entity_poly.pdbx_strand_id
1 'polypeptide(L)'
;MKSFYTFSLALLIGGVSLSDVVFANQSYQTTEQGLQYKVIKASDGKKPNINDDVEIRFKSYNEKGELFEGTLNNVPVILPVRDMFSGLQQSLMLMPVGSVYEFKIPKHLGYQEEGSKSKKPVLYHIELLKINP
;
A
#
# COMPACT_ATOMS: atom_id res chain seq x y z
N MET A 1 20.44 29.65 33.59
CA MET A 1 20.55 30.29 32.26
C MET A 1 20.49 29.20 31.20
N LYS A 2 19.54 29.29 30.26
CA LYS A 2 19.32 28.32 29.18
C LYS A 2 20.46 28.42 28.16
N SER A 3 21.12 27.31 27.84
CA SER A 3 22.00 27.23 26.66
C SER A 3 21.33 26.33 25.62
N PHE A 4 20.98 26.92 24.48
CA PHE A 4 20.44 26.24 23.31
C PHE A 4 21.62 25.75 22.48
N TYR A 5 21.72 24.43 22.29
CA TYR A 5 22.59 23.86 21.26
C TYR A 5 21.71 23.48 20.06
N THR A 6 21.64 24.35 19.06
CA THR A 6 21.18 23.98 17.72
C THR A 6 22.34 23.32 16.98
N PHE A 7 22.29 22.00 16.86
CA PHE A 7 23.16 21.27 15.94
C PHE A 7 22.48 21.24 14.56
N SER A 8 22.88 22.14 13.67
CA SER A 8 22.59 22.02 12.23
C SER A 8 23.67 21.14 11.62
N LEU A 9 23.36 19.87 11.38
CA LEU A 9 24.22 18.98 10.60
C LEU A 9 23.76 19.01 9.14
N ALA A 10 24.42 19.83 8.32
CA ALA A 10 24.30 19.78 6.87
C ALA A 10 25.31 18.77 6.33
N LEU A 11 24.86 17.56 5.99
CA LEU A 11 25.69 16.57 5.31
C LEU A 11 25.45 16.70 3.79
N LEU A 12 26.36 17.40 3.12
CA LEU A 12 26.46 17.45 1.66
C LEU A 12 27.13 16.15 1.17
N ILE A 13 26.31 15.13 0.88
CA ILE A 13 26.71 14.04 -0.01
C ILE A 13 25.94 14.22 -1.31
N GLY A 14 26.64 14.22 -2.44
CA GLY A 14 26.07 14.49 -3.76
C GLY A 14 24.87 13.59 -4.08
N GLY A 15 23.76 14.23 -4.45
CA GLY A 15 22.70 13.65 -5.27
C GLY A 15 21.67 12.75 -4.59
N VAL A 16 21.71 12.56 -3.27
CA VAL A 16 20.69 11.76 -2.56
C VAL A 16 19.90 12.69 -1.65
N SER A 17 18.63 12.93 -1.98
CA SER A 17 17.73 13.73 -1.14
C SER A 17 17.49 12.99 0.18
N LEU A 18 17.25 13.72 1.27
CA LEU A 18 16.81 13.14 2.55
C LEU A 18 15.56 12.27 2.37
N SER A 19 14.71 12.59 1.39
CA SER A 19 13.59 11.74 0.98
C SER A 19 14.07 10.35 0.55
N ASP A 20 15.11 10.28 -0.27
CA ASP A 20 15.61 9.04 -0.89
C ASP A 20 16.28 8.11 0.14
N VAL A 21 16.98 8.68 1.13
CA VAL A 21 17.54 7.91 2.26
C VAL A 21 16.44 7.37 3.19
N VAL A 22 15.34 8.10 3.36
CA VAL A 22 14.19 7.68 4.19
C VAL A 22 13.37 6.57 3.51
N PHE A 23 13.35 6.50 2.17
CA PHE A 23 12.60 5.45 1.45
C PHE A 23 13.28 4.07 1.46
N ALA A 24 14.58 4.00 1.71
CA ALA A 24 15.32 2.73 1.68
C ALA A 24 15.10 1.83 2.92
N ASN A 25 14.42 2.32 3.97
CA ASN A 25 14.23 1.62 5.25
C ASN A 25 12.82 1.79 5.83
N GLN A 26 11.78 1.76 4.99
CA GLN A 26 10.41 2.00 5.45
C GLN A 26 9.85 0.79 6.20
N SER A 27 9.69 0.94 7.51
CA SER A 27 8.86 0.06 8.34
C SER A 27 7.39 0.17 7.93
N TYR A 28 6.63 -0.90 8.14
CA TYR A 28 5.18 -0.87 7.97
C TYR A 28 4.54 0.15 8.93
N GLN A 29 3.67 0.98 8.39
CA GLN A 29 2.73 1.78 9.17
C GLN A 29 1.48 0.96 9.44
N THR A 30 0.80 1.20 10.56
CA THR A 30 -0.41 0.44 10.95
C THR A 30 -1.56 1.42 11.19
N THR A 31 -2.71 1.17 10.57
CA THR A 31 -3.94 1.93 10.83
C THR A 31 -4.56 1.52 12.15
N GLU A 32 -5.50 2.32 12.66
CA GLU A 32 -6.26 2.00 13.87
C GLU A 32 -7.00 0.65 13.78
N GLN A 33 -7.37 0.22 12.57
CA GLN A 33 -8.05 -1.04 12.32
C GLN A 33 -7.10 -2.23 12.12
N GLY A 34 -5.79 -2.00 12.23
CA GLY A 34 -4.76 -3.03 12.13
C GLY A 34 -4.29 -3.34 10.71
N LEU A 35 -4.78 -2.64 9.68
CA LEU A 35 -4.22 -2.73 8.33
C LEU A 35 -2.80 -2.18 8.37
N GLN A 36 -1.83 -2.94 7.85
CA GLN A 36 -0.46 -2.45 7.76
C GLN A 36 -0.09 -2.13 6.33
N TYR A 37 0.65 -1.07 6.10
CA TYR A 37 1.09 -0.68 4.75
C TYR A 37 2.49 -0.08 4.73
N LYS A 38 3.11 -0.13 3.56
CA LYS A 38 4.40 0.47 3.25
C LYS A 38 4.32 1.15 1.89
N VAL A 39 4.77 2.39 1.82
CA VAL A 39 4.81 3.15 0.56
C VAL A 39 6.04 2.69 -0.23
N ILE A 40 5.84 2.13 -1.41
CA ILE A 40 6.92 1.73 -2.32
C ILE A 40 7.26 2.88 -3.27
N LYS A 41 6.22 3.56 -3.78
CA LYS A 41 6.32 4.76 -4.60
C LYS A 41 5.23 5.74 -4.19
N ALA A 42 5.64 6.92 -3.73
CA ALA A 42 4.71 8.00 -3.40
C ALA A 42 4.19 8.70 -4.67
N SER A 43 3.04 9.36 -4.53
CA SER A 43 2.44 10.24 -5.53
C SER A 43 1.57 11.27 -4.81
N ASP A 44 1.40 12.44 -5.40
CA ASP A 44 0.53 13.52 -4.91
C ASP A 44 -0.86 13.49 -5.57
N GLY A 45 -1.20 12.38 -6.22
CA GLY A 45 -2.50 12.16 -6.85
C GLY A 45 -3.68 12.18 -5.87
N LYS A 46 -4.89 12.32 -6.42
CA LYS A 46 -6.13 12.14 -5.63
C LYS A 46 -6.24 10.70 -5.12
N LYS A 47 -6.93 10.51 -4.00
CA LYS A 47 -7.29 9.19 -3.46
C LYS A 47 -8.69 8.81 -3.92
N PRO A 48 -8.95 7.53 -4.24
CA PRO A 48 -10.30 7.08 -4.55
C PRO A 48 -11.18 7.11 -3.31
N ASN A 49 -12.49 7.18 -3.52
CA ASN A 49 -13.51 6.96 -2.52
C ASN A 49 -14.23 5.61 -2.75
N ILE A 50 -15.15 5.25 -1.86
CA ILE A 50 -15.84 3.95 -1.88
C ILE A 50 -16.68 3.70 -3.14
N ASN A 51 -17.15 4.76 -3.81
CA ASN A 51 -18.01 4.66 -4.98
C ASN A 51 -17.25 4.65 -6.31
N ASP A 52 -15.94 4.90 -6.29
CA ASP A 52 -15.13 4.94 -7.50
C ASP A 52 -14.81 3.51 -8.00
N ASP A 53 -14.56 3.41 -9.30
CA ASP A 53 -13.85 2.30 -9.91
C ASP A 53 -12.36 2.65 -10.03
N VAL A 54 -11.48 1.68 -9.79
CA VAL A 54 -10.03 1.88 -9.88
C VAL A 54 -9.41 0.96 -10.91
N GLU A 55 -8.44 1.47 -11.65
CA GLU A 55 -7.57 0.68 -12.52
C GLU A 55 -6.27 0.39 -11.80
N ILE A 56 -5.96 -0.89 -11.59
CA ILE A 56 -4.79 -1.30 -10.81
C ILE A 56 -3.98 -2.39 -11.52
N ARG A 57 -2.70 -2.47 -11.14
CA ARG A 57 -1.93 -3.72 -11.22
C ARG A 57 -1.69 -4.22 -9.81
N PHE A 58 -1.76 -5.53 -9.62
CA PHE A 58 -1.51 -6.09 -8.30
C PHE A 58 -0.89 -7.47 -8.35
N LYS A 59 -0.23 -7.82 -7.25
CA LYS A 59 0.17 -9.18 -6.89
C LYS A 59 -0.14 -9.40 -5.42
N SER A 60 -0.62 -10.58 -5.09
CA SER A 60 -0.90 -11.00 -3.74
C SER A 60 -0.10 -12.27 -3.43
N TYR A 61 0.30 -12.41 -2.17
CA TYR A 61 1.19 -13.48 -1.72
C TYR A 61 0.65 -14.08 -0.43
N ASN A 62 0.78 -15.41 -0.31
CA ASN A 62 0.45 -16.10 0.93
C ASN A 62 1.57 -15.96 1.99
N GLU A 63 1.37 -16.54 3.17
CA GLU A 63 2.34 -16.47 4.28
C GLU A 63 3.71 -17.07 3.97
N LYS A 64 3.79 -17.94 2.95
CA LYS A 64 5.05 -18.53 2.48
C LYS A 64 5.75 -17.66 1.44
N GLY A 65 5.17 -16.51 1.07
CA GLY A 65 5.67 -15.65 -0.01
C GLY A 65 5.39 -16.19 -1.41
N GLU A 66 4.57 -17.24 -1.54
CA GLU A 66 4.17 -17.78 -2.85
C GLU A 66 3.11 -16.85 -3.47
N LEU A 67 3.21 -16.58 -4.78
CA LEU A 67 2.20 -15.82 -5.51
C LEU A 67 0.84 -16.53 -5.40
N PHE A 68 -0.16 -15.79 -4.93
CA PHE A 68 -1.52 -16.29 -4.75
C PHE A 68 -2.41 -15.87 -5.92
N GLU A 69 -2.40 -14.57 -6.25
CA GLU A 69 -3.19 -13.98 -7.33
C GLU A 69 -2.49 -12.71 -7.82
N GLY A 70 -2.71 -12.32 -9.07
CA GLY A 70 -2.24 -11.03 -9.57
C GLY A 70 -2.62 -10.81 -11.02
N THR A 71 -2.40 -9.58 -11.49
CA THR A 71 -2.57 -9.23 -12.90
C THR A 71 -1.59 -9.98 -13.79
N LEU A 72 -2.08 -10.63 -14.85
CA LEU A 72 -1.27 -11.37 -15.82
C LEU A 72 -0.62 -10.43 -16.83
N ASN A 73 0.65 -10.66 -17.16
CA ASN A 73 1.39 -9.95 -18.20
C ASN A 73 1.34 -8.41 -18.10
N ASN A 74 1.28 -7.86 -16.88
CA ASN A 74 1.15 -6.42 -16.60
C ASN A 74 -0.11 -5.74 -17.19
N VAL A 75 -1.13 -6.52 -17.55
CA VAL A 75 -2.42 -5.98 -18.00
C VAL A 75 -3.20 -5.52 -16.78
N PRO A 76 -3.56 -4.23 -16.66
CA PRO A 76 -4.36 -3.73 -15.54
C PRO A 76 -5.75 -4.34 -15.49
N VAL A 77 -6.36 -4.29 -14.30
CA VAL A 77 -7.76 -4.65 -14.08
C VAL A 77 -8.53 -3.45 -13.53
N ILE A 78 -9.81 -3.35 -13.87
CA ILE A 78 -10.72 -2.35 -13.33
C ILE A 78 -11.61 -3.02 -12.28
N LEU A 79 -11.66 -2.46 -11.09
CA LEU A 79 -12.42 -3.00 -9.97
C LEU A 79 -13.19 -1.88 -9.26
N PRO A 80 -14.49 -2.06 -8.98
CA PRO A 80 -15.24 -1.16 -8.10
C PRO A 80 -14.75 -1.29 -6.66
N VAL A 81 -14.40 -0.16 -6.02
CA VAL A 81 -13.85 -0.17 -4.64
C VAL A 81 -14.86 -0.82 -3.68
N ARG A 82 -16.15 -0.49 -3.81
CA ARG A 82 -17.24 -1.02 -2.97
C ARG A 82 -17.38 -2.55 -2.96
N ASP A 83 -17.01 -3.25 -4.03
CA ASP A 83 -17.21 -4.71 -4.11
C ASP A 83 -16.01 -5.49 -3.55
N MET A 84 -14.93 -4.78 -3.19
CA MET A 84 -13.77 -5.38 -2.54
C MET A 84 -14.05 -5.65 -1.06
N PHE A 85 -13.35 -6.62 -0.49
CA PHE A 85 -13.43 -6.85 0.96
C PHE A 85 -12.80 -5.68 1.74
N SER A 86 -13.17 -5.52 3.02
CA SER A 86 -12.86 -4.34 3.84
C SER A 86 -11.38 -3.92 3.84
N GLY A 87 -10.45 -4.88 3.93
CA GLY A 87 -9.02 -4.61 3.87
C GLY A 87 -8.57 -3.97 2.55
N LEU A 88 -9.09 -4.42 1.40
CA LEU A 88 -8.76 -3.82 0.10
C LEU A 88 -9.48 -2.50 -0.11
N GLN A 89 -10.73 -2.33 0.35
CA GLN A 89 -11.40 -1.03 0.35
C GLN A 89 -10.55 0.03 1.05
N GLN A 90 -10.09 -0.26 2.28
CA GLN A 90 -9.23 0.63 3.04
C GLN A 90 -7.88 0.86 2.35
N SER A 91 -7.27 -0.20 1.82
CA SER A 91 -5.98 -0.11 1.13
C SER A 91 -6.06 0.83 -0.07
N LEU A 92 -7.06 0.66 -0.93
CA LEU A 92 -7.26 1.47 -2.14
C LEU A 92 -7.53 2.93 -1.80
N MET A 93 -8.41 3.21 -0.82
CA MET A 93 -8.71 4.58 -0.39
C MET A 93 -7.54 5.28 0.34
N LEU A 94 -6.50 4.56 0.74
CA LEU A 94 -5.26 5.15 1.25
C LEU A 94 -4.32 5.62 0.12
N MET A 95 -4.43 5.05 -1.07
CA MET A 95 -3.48 5.24 -2.17
C MET A 95 -3.79 6.49 -3.00
N PRO A 96 -2.85 7.44 -3.11
CA PRO A 96 -2.88 8.43 -4.17
C PRO A 96 -2.75 7.76 -5.55
N VAL A 97 -3.51 8.20 -6.55
CA VAL A 97 -3.34 7.71 -7.93
C VAL A 97 -1.90 7.94 -8.42
N GLY A 98 -1.32 6.94 -9.09
CA GLY A 98 0.08 6.90 -9.53
C GLY A 98 1.06 6.32 -8.51
N SER A 99 0.58 5.92 -7.33
CA SER A 99 1.41 5.34 -6.26
C SER A 99 1.51 3.82 -6.32
N VAL A 100 2.52 3.28 -5.63
CA VAL A 100 2.72 1.84 -5.41
C VAL A 100 2.87 1.58 -3.93
N TYR A 101 2.05 0.67 -3.40
CA TYR A 101 2.00 0.35 -1.97
C TYR A 101 2.11 -1.16 -1.78
N GLU A 102 2.64 -1.55 -0.62
CA GLU A 102 2.58 -2.91 -0.10
C GLU A 102 1.69 -2.93 1.14
N PHE A 103 0.74 -3.85 1.22
CA PHE A 103 -0.21 -3.98 2.32
C PHE A 103 -0.10 -5.36 2.96
N LYS A 104 -0.15 -5.42 4.29
CA LYS A 104 -0.45 -6.63 5.05
C LYS A 104 -1.85 -6.51 5.62
N ILE A 105 -2.73 -7.42 5.19
CA ILE A 105 -4.14 -7.38 5.56
C ILE A 105 -4.37 -8.42 6.66
N PRO A 106 -4.71 -8.02 7.90
CA PRO A 106 -5.01 -8.96 8.96
C PRO A 106 -6.28 -9.75 8.66
N LYS A 107 -6.40 -10.95 9.24
CA LYS A 107 -7.47 -11.91 8.91
C LYS A 107 -8.88 -11.33 9.07
N HIS A 108 -9.13 -10.45 10.05
CA HIS A 108 -10.45 -9.83 10.27
C HIS A 108 -10.82 -8.79 9.20
N LEU A 109 -9.85 -8.27 8.45
CA LEU A 109 -10.09 -7.39 7.31
C LEU A 109 -10.05 -8.12 5.96
N GLY A 110 -9.58 -9.37 5.93
CA GLY A 110 -9.51 -10.20 4.72
C GLY A 110 -10.81 -10.98 4.44
N TYR A 111 -10.71 -12.02 3.62
CA TYR A 111 -11.82 -12.93 3.30
C TYR A 111 -12.45 -13.53 4.57
N GLN A 112 -13.75 -13.36 4.76
CA GLN A 112 -14.50 -13.89 5.91
C GLN A 112 -15.21 -15.23 5.66
N GLU A 113 -14.91 -15.94 4.56
CA GLU A 113 -15.57 -17.23 4.32
C GLU A 113 -15.30 -18.25 5.45
N GLU A 114 -16.39 -18.67 6.10
CA GLU A 114 -16.39 -19.76 7.08
C GLU A 114 -16.03 -21.08 6.38
N GLY A 115 -15.18 -21.89 7.02
CA GLY A 115 -14.79 -23.22 6.52
C GLY A 115 -13.70 -23.25 5.44
N SER A 116 -13.23 -22.09 4.96
CA SER A 116 -12.14 -22.05 3.98
C SER A 116 -10.79 -22.42 4.63
N LYS A 117 -10.35 -23.67 4.41
CA LYS A 117 -8.98 -24.15 4.70
C LYS A 117 -7.93 -23.59 3.73
N SER A 118 -8.36 -22.80 2.75
CA SER A 118 -7.50 -22.26 1.70
C SER A 118 -6.51 -21.26 2.30
N LYS A 119 -5.24 -21.37 1.89
CA LYS A 119 -4.23 -20.34 2.16
C LYS A 119 -4.80 -19.01 1.68
N LYS A 120 -4.91 -18.00 2.54
CA LYS A 120 -5.36 -16.66 2.15
C LYS A 120 -4.12 -15.79 1.90
N PRO A 121 -4.16 -14.89 0.91
CA PRO A 121 -3.11 -13.91 0.73
C PRO A 121 -3.00 -13.03 1.99
N VAL A 122 -1.77 -12.76 2.41
CA VAL A 122 -1.46 -11.91 3.57
C VAL A 122 -0.75 -10.63 3.17
N LEU A 123 -0.15 -10.60 1.97
CA LEU A 123 0.59 -9.47 1.46
C LEU A 123 0.11 -9.10 0.06
N TYR A 124 -0.09 -7.82 -0.18
CA TYR A 124 -0.56 -7.27 -1.45
C TYR A 124 0.36 -6.16 -1.92
N HIS A 125 0.87 -6.27 -3.14
CA HIS A 125 1.60 -5.22 -3.83
C HIS A 125 0.68 -4.63 -4.90
N ILE A 126 0.36 -3.34 -4.79
CA ILE A 126 -0.65 -2.68 -5.62
C ILE A 126 -0.04 -1.41 -6.24
N GLU A 127 -0.19 -1.27 -7.55
CA GLU A 127 0.01 -0.03 -8.29
C GLU A 127 -1.37 0.53 -8.68
N LEU A 128 -1.69 1.74 -8.22
CA LEU A 128 -2.93 2.42 -8.58
C LEU A 128 -2.68 3.31 -9.80
N LEU A 129 -3.26 2.96 -10.94
CA LEU A 129 -3.02 3.65 -12.21
C LEU A 129 -4.03 4.76 -12.46
N LYS A 130 -5.31 4.51 -12.17
CA LYS A 130 -6.40 5.43 -12.49
C LYS A 130 -7.56 5.31 -11.51
N ILE A 131 -8.29 6.42 -11.37
CA ILE A 131 -9.59 6.50 -10.69
C ILE A 131 -10.63 6.86 -11.76
N ASN A 132 -11.72 6.11 -11.80
CA ASN A 132 -12.90 6.33 -12.64
C ASN A 132 -14.08 6.60 -11.69
N PRO A 133 -14.45 7.88 -11.47
CA PRO A 133 -15.49 8.27 -10.51
C PRO A 133 -16.92 7.96 -10.98
#